data_AF-A0A4Q4BQN4-F1
#
_entry.id   AF-A0A4Q4BQN4-F1
#
_cell.length_a   1.000
_cell.length_b   1.000
_cell.length_c   1.000
_cell.angle_alpha   90.00
_cell.angle_beta   90.00
_cell.angle_gamma   90.00
#
_symmetry.space_group_name_H-M   'P 1'
#
loop_
_entity.id
_entity.type
_entity.pdbx_description
1 polymer ?
#
loop_
_entity_poly.entity_id
_entity_poly.type
_entity_poly.pdbx_seq_one_letter_code
_entity_poly.pdbx_strand_id
1 'polypeptide(L)'
;TWRLDRVRDIAVSDAPGTRPEDFSLQAFMHRSFGIYQDEVEEVALRVLPHGAEEALGWRFHPTQRVEAQDDGSVLVRFTAGGMRELAWHLFTWGDKVQILAPERLRTMMREELAVALRAHGQA
;
A
#
# COMPACT_ATOMS: atom_id res chain seq x y z
N THR A 1 -7.45 -8.58 -9.18
CA THR A 1 -8.73 -8.01 -9.68
C THR A 1 -8.59 -7.71 -11.17
N TRP A 2 -9.66 -7.36 -11.87
CA TRP A 2 -9.63 -7.04 -13.30
C TRP A 2 -9.97 -5.57 -13.55
N ARG A 3 -9.36 -4.96 -14.56
CA ARG A 3 -9.68 -3.59 -15.00
C ARG A 3 -10.87 -3.63 -15.95
N LEU A 4 -12.00 -3.05 -15.54
CA LEU A 4 -13.25 -3.09 -16.31
C LEU A 4 -13.10 -2.45 -17.69
N ASP A 5 -12.33 -1.36 -17.81
CA ASP A 5 -12.04 -0.67 -19.06
C ASP A 5 -11.21 -1.50 -20.06
N ARG A 6 -10.65 -2.62 -19.61
CA ARG A 6 -9.88 -3.57 -20.44
C ARG A 6 -10.64 -4.84 -20.78
N VAL A 7 -11.86 -5.02 -20.27
CA VAL A 7 -12.69 -6.18 -20.60
C VAL A 7 -13.28 -5.97 -22.00
N ARG A 8 -13.10 -6.95 -22.88
CA ARG A 8 -13.66 -7.00 -24.24
C ARG A 8 -14.30 -8.36 -24.47
N ASP A 9 -15.14 -8.45 -25.49
CA ASP A 9 -15.74 -9.71 -25.96
C ASP A 9 -16.48 -10.49 -24.86
N ILE A 10 -17.32 -9.79 -24.08
CA ILE A 10 -18.14 -10.40 -23.03
C ILE A 10 -19.21 -11.30 -23.67
N ALA A 11 -19.25 -12.57 -23.25
CA ALA A 11 -20.31 -13.51 -23.57
C ALA A 11 -20.95 -14.04 -22.29
N VAL A 12 -22.27 -14.25 -22.31
CA VAL A 12 -23.00 -14.88 -21.21
C VAL A 12 -22.78 -16.39 -21.27
N SER A 13 -22.42 -16.99 -20.14
CA SER A 13 -22.29 -18.44 -20.02
C SER A 13 -23.62 -19.07 -19.59
N ASP A 14 -23.93 -20.25 -20.13
CA ASP A 14 -25.05 -21.07 -19.68
C ASP A 14 -24.79 -21.76 -18.32
N ALA A 15 -23.55 -21.70 -17.83
CA ALA A 15 -23.18 -22.24 -16.53
C ALA A 15 -23.49 -21.22 -15.42
N PRO A 16 -24.27 -21.59 -14.39
CA PRO A 16 -24.51 -20.69 -13.25
C PRO A 16 -23.23 -20.48 -12.46
N GLY A 17 -22.84 -19.21 -12.29
CA GLY A 17 -21.78 -18.84 -11.36
C GLY A 17 -22.28 -18.91 -9.92
N THR A 18 -21.53 -19.56 -9.04
CA THR A 18 -21.80 -19.54 -7.59
C THR A 18 -20.60 -18.98 -6.84
N ARG A 19 -20.88 -18.18 -5.80
CA ARG A 19 -19.84 -17.70 -4.87
C ARG A 19 -19.46 -18.86 -3.95
N PRO A 20 -18.16 -19.18 -3.75
CA PRO A 20 -17.74 -20.15 -2.75
C PRO A 20 -18.33 -19.79 -1.38
N GLU A 21 -18.76 -20.80 -0.61
CA GLU A 21 -19.45 -20.58 0.67
C GLU A 21 -18.62 -19.75 1.66
N ASP A 22 -17.31 -19.98 1.66
CA ASP A 22 -16.29 -19.38 2.52
C ASP A 22 -15.69 -18.07 1.97
N PHE A 23 -16.10 -17.62 0.78
CA PHE A 23 -15.54 -16.41 0.19
C PHE A 23 -16.07 -15.13 0.87
N SER A 24 -15.16 -14.33 1.44
CA SER A 24 -15.43 -12.97 1.91
C SER A 24 -14.69 -11.95 1.07
N LEU A 25 -15.44 -11.05 0.40
CA LEU A 25 -14.86 -9.95 -0.38
C LEU A 25 -13.98 -9.04 0.49
N GLN A 26 -14.41 -8.79 1.72
CA GLN A 26 -13.67 -7.98 2.67
C GLN A 26 -12.33 -8.64 3.03
N ALA A 27 -12.34 -9.94 3.34
CA ALA A 27 -11.12 -10.69 3.63
C ALA A 27 -10.18 -10.76 2.42
N PHE A 28 -10.75 -10.89 1.22
CA PHE A 28 -9.99 -10.87 -0.03
C PHE A 28 -9.31 -9.53 -0.28
N MET A 29 -10.01 -8.41 -0.06
CA MET A 29 -9.43 -7.07 -0.24
C MET A 29 -8.42 -6.68 0.84
N HIS A 30 -8.60 -7.16 2.09
CA HIS A 30 -7.66 -6.89 3.19
C HIS A 30 -6.26 -7.51 3.00
N ARG A 31 -6.07 -8.40 2.02
CA ARG A 31 -4.76 -9.01 1.75
C ARG A 31 -3.82 -8.12 0.95
N SER A 32 -4.31 -7.04 0.35
CA SER A 32 -3.56 -6.26 -0.63
C SER A 32 -3.68 -4.77 -0.36
N PHE A 33 -2.57 -4.05 -0.46
CA PHE A 33 -2.60 -2.61 -0.66
C PHE A 33 -2.87 -2.36 -2.15
N GLY A 34 -4.15 -2.23 -2.56
CA GLY A 34 -4.54 -2.01 -3.96
C GLY A 34 -4.90 -3.27 -4.75
N ILE A 35 -4.44 -3.37 -6.00
CA ILE A 35 -4.80 -4.41 -6.98
C ILE A 35 -3.85 -5.63 -6.95
N TYR A 36 -2.60 -5.46 -6.47
CA TYR A 36 -1.59 -6.53 -6.52
C TYR A 36 -1.67 -7.48 -5.31
N GLN A 37 -1.79 -8.78 -5.60
CA GLN A 37 -1.81 -9.86 -4.62
C GLN A 37 -0.44 -10.52 -4.51
N ASP A 38 0.53 -9.75 -4.02
CA ASP A 38 1.85 -10.28 -3.64
C ASP A 38 1.81 -10.93 -2.24
N GLU A 39 2.93 -11.55 -1.86
CA GLU A 39 3.18 -12.00 -0.49
C GLU A 39 2.87 -10.89 0.52
N VAL A 40 2.15 -11.29 1.58
CA VAL A 40 1.71 -10.43 2.66
C VAL A 40 2.85 -10.28 3.67
N GLU A 41 3.28 -9.05 3.91
CA GLU A 41 4.42 -8.76 4.80
C GLU A 41 4.02 -7.79 5.92
N GLU A 42 4.78 -7.80 7.02
CA GLU A 42 4.67 -6.78 8.06
C GLU A 42 5.33 -5.48 7.61
N VAL A 43 4.54 -4.41 7.57
CA VAL A 43 4.98 -3.06 7.25
C VAL A 43 5.11 -2.27 8.54
N ALA A 44 6.23 -1.56 8.67
CA ALA A 44 6.45 -0.60 9.74
C ALA A 44 6.94 0.72 9.14
N LEU A 45 6.25 1.81 9.48
CA LEU A 45 6.54 3.16 9.01
C LEU A 45 6.75 4.08 10.22
N ARG A 46 7.76 4.93 10.15
CA ARG A 46 7.94 6.04 11.08
C ARG A 46 7.56 7.33 10.37
N VAL A 47 6.50 7.98 10.81
CA VAL A 47 6.10 9.31 10.34
C VAL A 47 6.77 10.34 11.23
N LEU A 48 7.54 11.25 10.62
CA LEU A 48 8.28 12.31 11.29
C LEU A 48 7.32 13.34 11.92
N PRO A 49 7.79 14.14 12.90
CA PRO A 49 6.92 15.06 13.64
C PRO A 49 6.09 16.00 12.77
N HIS A 50 6.62 16.48 11.64
CA HIS A 50 5.89 17.37 10.71
C HIS A 50 4.82 16.67 9.86
N GLY A 51 4.69 15.34 9.97
CA GLY A 51 3.61 14.55 9.38
C GLY A 51 2.74 13.81 10.42
N ALA A 52 3.01 14.00 11.71
CA ALA A 52 2.40 13.21 12.78
C ALA A 52 0.87 13.38 12.88
N GLU A 53 0.39 14.63 12.84
CA GLU A 53 -1.05 14.94 12.91
C GLU A 53 -1.82 14.30 11.75
N GLU A 54 -1.27 14.38 10.53
CA GLU A 54 -1.83 13.75 9.33
C GLU A 54 -1.88 12.22 9.48
N ALA A 55 -0.82 11.59 10.00
CA ALA A 55 -0.76 10.14 10.19
C ALA A 55 -1.74 9.62 11.24
N LEU A 56 -2.01 10.38 12.30
CA LEU A 56 -3.00 10.02 13.32
C LEU A 56 -4.42 10.01 12.77
N GLY A 57 -4.72 10.89 11.80
CA GLY A 57 -6.01 10.95 11.10
C GLY A 57 -6.11 10.04 9.88
N TRP A 58 -5.02 9.43 9.42
CA TRP A 58 -4.97 8.67 8.18
C TRP A 58 -5.05 7.15 8.38
N ARG A 59 -5.86 6.50 7.55
CA ARG A 59 -5.92 5.03 7.48
C ARG A 59 -5.18 4.51 6.26
N PHE A 60 -3.92 4.13 6.44
CA PHE A 60 -3.10 3.38 5.47
C PHE A 60 -3.69 2.00 5.18
N HIS A 61 -4.08 1.24 6.21
CA HIS A 61 -4.58 -0.11 6.05
C HIS A 61 -5.59 -0.48 7.15
N PRO A 62 -6.60 -1.33 6.87
CA PRO A 62 -7.57 -1.76 7.88
C PRO A 62 -6.97 -2.45 9.10
N THR A 63 -5.81 -3.09 8.97
CA THR A 63 -5.12 -3.79 10.08
C THR A 63 -4.15 -2.91 10.86
N GLN A 64 -4.12 -1.60 10.60
CA GLN A 64 -3.10 -0.74 11.16
C GLN A 64 -3.21 -0.55 12.67
N ARG A 65 -2.05 -0.43 13.31
CA ARG A 65 -1.86 0.14 14.64
C ARG A 65 -1.05 1.41 14.50
N VAL A 66 -1.45 2.45 15.23
CA VAL A 66 -0.83 3.77 15.19
C VAL A 66 -0.45 4.14 16.62
N GLU A 67 0.80 4.52 16.83
CA GLU A 67 1.37 4.80 18.14
C GLU A 67 2.16 6.12 18.09
N ALA A 68 1.74 7.11 18.87
CA ALA A 68 2.53 8.33 19.05
C ALA A 68 3.80 8.00 19.85
N GLN A 69 4.90 8.68 19.55
CA GLN A 69 6.20 8.48 20.21
C GLN A 69 6.60 9.74 20.98
N ASP A 70 7.46 9.58 21.99
CA ASP A 70 7.91 10.68 22.87
C ASP A 70 8.66 11.79 22.11
N ASP A 71 9.26 11.46 20.97
CA ASP A 71 9.97 12.40 20.09
C ASP A 71 9.05 13.15 19.11
N GLY A 72 7.73 12.99 19.25
CA GLY A 72 6.71 13.59 18.40
C GLY A 72 6.50 12.87 17.07
N SER A 73 7.23 11.79 16.79
CA SER A 73 6.95 10.93 15.63
C SER A 73 5.76 10.01 15.87
N VAL A 74 5.30 9.35 14.81
CA VAL A 74 4.22 8.36 14.87
C VAL A 74 4.69 7.06 14.22
N LEU A 75 4.53 5.95 14.93
CA LEU A 75 4.85 4.62 14.46
C LEU A 75 3.58 3.94 13.95
N VAL A 76 3.55 3.62 12.67
CA VAL A 76 2.43 2.97 12.00
C VAL A 76 2.85 1.56 11.61
N ARG A 77 2.09 0.54 12.03
CA ARG A 77 2.33 -0.86 11.69
C ARG A 77 1.09 -1.50 11.11
N PHE A 78 1.22 -2.28 10.05
CA PHE A 78 0.14 -3.07 9.48
C PHE A 78 0.70 -4.24 8.67
N THR A 79 -0.18 -5.11 8.21
CA THR A 79 0.17 -6.28 7.41
C THR A 79 -0.55 -6.19 6.07
N ALA A 80 0.19 -6.18 4.96
CA ALA A 80 -0.36 -6.05 3.61
C ALA A 80 0.57 -6.66 2.55
N GLY A 81 0.02 -7.12 1.43
CA GLY A 81 0.76 -7.31 0.18
C GLY A 81 0.76 -6.04 -0.69
N GLY A 82 1.42 -6.08 -1.85
CA GLY A 82 1.38 -4.97 -2.82
C GLY A 82 2.37 -3.83 -2.54
N MET A 83 3.63 -4.17 -2.22
CA MET A 83 4.66 -3.19 -1.83
C MET A 83 4.90 -2.08 -2.87
N ARG A 84 4.70 -2.36 -4.17
CA ARG A 84 4.84 -1.34 -5.22
C ARG A 84 3.77 -0.25 -5.12
N GLU A 85 2.50 -0.64 -4.97
CA GLU A 85 1.41 0.33 -4.80
C GLU A 85 1.57 1.10 -3.49
N LEU A 86 2.02 0.43 -2.43
CA LEU A 86 2.35 1.09 -1.16
C LEU A 86 3.49 2.11 -1.35
N ALA A 87 4.56 1.78 -2.08
CA ALA A 87 5.63 2.73 -2.37
C ALA A 87 5.11 3.98 -3.11
N TRP A 88 4.24 3.82 -4.11
CA TRP A 88 3.63 4.96 -4.80
C TRP A 88 2.75 5.81 -3.88
N HIS A 89 1.98 5.19 -3.00
CA HIS A 89 1.20 5.92 -2.00
C HIS A 89 2.11 6.70 -1.05
N LEU A 90 3.15 6.06 -0.52
CA LEU A 90 4.13 6.71 0.36
C LEU A 90 4.90 7.85 -0.34
N PHE A 91 5.04 7.80 -1.65
CA PHE A 91 5.65 8.88 -2.43
C PHE A 91 4.92 10.21 -2.23
N THR A 92 3.59 10.17 -2.06
CA THR A 92 2.74 11.35 -1.80
C THR A 92 2.99 12.00 -0.44
N TRP A 93 3.59 11.25 0.49
CA TRP A 93 3.96 11.76 1.82
C TRP A 93 5.30 12.50 1.82
N GLY A 94 6.03 12.46 0.70
CA GLY A 94 7.31 13.13 0.55
C GLY A 94 8.33 12.66 1.61
N ASP A 95 8.92 13.62 2.32
CA ASP A 95 9.92 13.36 3.35
C ASP A 95 9.34 13.04 4.73
N LYS A 96 8.01 13.08 4.88
CA LYS A 96 7.33 12.85 6.17
C LYS A 96 7.45 11.42 6.67
N VAL A 97 7.66 10.44 5.79
CA VAL A 97 7.61 9.00 6.15
C VAL A 97 8.93 8.31 5.89
N GLN A 98 9.38 7.54 6.88
CA GLN A 98 10.49 6.61 6.77
C GLN A 98 9.98 5.17 6.81
N ILE A 99 10.35 4.38 5.78
CA ILE A 99 10.05 2.95 5.74
C ILE A 99 11.03 2.22 6.66
N LEU A 100 10.53 1.61 7.72
CA LEU A 100 11.34 0.78 8.62
C LEU A 100 11.41 -0.66 8.13
N ALA A 101 10.27 -1.23 7.72
CA ALA A 101 10.14 -2.58 7.18
C ALA A 101 8.95 -2.67 6.20
N PRO A 102 8.94 -3.65 5.27
CA PRO A 102 10.04 -4.57 4.95
C PRO A 102 11.13 -3.89 4.11
N GLU A 103 12.32 -4.50 4.03
CA GLU A 103 13.42 -3.95 3.21
C GLU A 103 13.09 -3.93 1.71
N ARG A 104 12.21 -4.85 1.26
CA ARG A 104 11.68 -4.85 -0.10
C ARG A 104 10.94 -3.55 -0.43
N LEU A 105 10.10 -3.05 0.49
CA LEU A 105 9.39 -1.78 0.33
C LEU A 105 10.37 -0.60 0.24
N ARG A 106 11.41 -0.60 1.09
CA ARG A 106 12.46 0.41 1.06
C ARG A 106 13.21 0.41 -0.27
N THR A 107 13.50 -0.78 -0.80
CA THR A 107 14.16 -0.95 -2.11
C THR A 107 13.30 -0.40 -3.23
N MET A 108 12.01 -0.76 -3.28
CA MET A 108 11.08 -0.23 -4.27
C MET A 108 10.99 1.30 -4.22
N MET A 109 10.88 1.89 -3.03
CA MET A 109 10.87 3.36 -2.89
C MET A 109 12.14 4.01 -3.47
N ARG A 110 13.33 3.44 -3.21
CA ARG A 110 14.59 3.95 -3.78
C ARG A 110 14.60 3.87 -5.31
N GLU A 111 14.05 2.80 -5.88
CA GLU A 111 13.94 2.64 -7.33
C GLU A 111 13.02 3.71 -7.94
N GLU A 112 11.84 3.94 -7.35
CA GLU A 112 10.88 4.96 -7.80
C GLU A 112 11.47 6.37 -7.67
N LEU A 113 12.19 6.67 -6.57
CA LEU A 113 12.93 7.92 -6.40
C LEU A 113 14.01 8.09 -7.48
N ALA A 114 14.76 7.03 -7.80
CA ALA A 114 15.77 7.09 -8.84
C ALA A 114 15.16 7.30 -10.23
N VAL A 115 13.98 6.71 -10.51
CA VAL A 115 13.21 6.96 -11.74
C VAL A 115 12.82 8.43 -11.82
N ALA A 116 12.19 8.96 -10.78
CA ALA A 116 11.75 10.36 -10.73
C ALA A 116 12.94 11.33 -10.85
N LEU A 117 14.04 11.05 -10.15
CA LEU A 117 15.25 11.87 -10.19
C LEU A 117 15.87 11.86 -11.59
N ARG A 118 15.93 10.73 -12.29
CA ARG A 118 16.42 10.71 -13.70
C ARG A 118 15.55 11.54 -14.63
N ALA A 119 14.24 11.63 -14.39
CA ALA A 119 13.32 12.39 -15.22
C ALA A 119 13.34 13.90 -14.94
N HIS A 120 13.68 14.30 -13.71
CA HIS A 120 13.47 15.68 -13.23
C HIS A 120 14.71 16.35 -12.62
N GLY A 121 15.75 15.59 -12.27
CA GLY A 121 17.03 16.11 -11.81
C GLY A 121 17.84 16.56 -13.01
N GLN A 122 17.74 17.84 -13.38
CA GLN A 122 18.70 18.43 -14.30
C GLN A 122 20.13 18.28 -13.73
N ALA A 123 21.09 18.05 -14.63
CA ALA A 123 22.50 17.86 -14.31
C ALA A 123 23.13 19.05 -13.58
#